data_AF-A0A382NWW1-F1
#
_entry.id   AF-A0A382NWW1-F1
#
_cell.length_a   1.000
_cell.length_b   1.000
_cell.length_c   1.000
_cell.angle_alpha   90.00
_cell.angle_beta   90.00
_cell.angle_gamma   90.00
#
_symmetry.space_group_name_H-M   'P 1'
#
loop_
_entity.id
_entity.type
_entity.pdbx_description
1 polymer ?
#
loop_
_entity_poly.entity_id
_entity_poly.type
_entity_poly.pdbx_seq_one_letter_code
_entity_poly.pdbx_strand_id
1 'polypeptide(L)'
;VLDGVGIAILRTGEMPERAAAGIVYGDAPYHRHMDLLDVQLYAYDRPFISDLGYPQSWASVHCWEGHWATHNSVWSVAPDLHPLELPFDTPQPFLKAIAGRGRLVRILSSEGLQVAEVEAERWAWNPAEQRWYRPGIYFRRLIALVETDGQGVALIDLARVAGGAEHWRICRGLEGEFAVQGIESEKLSGTAAGPGVERGQLDRLAHPDHAALAYMDQPTQLKTTGAWRGTWTSCHDPAAKLDLHVLRAPNGALTARATAAMGTPDQSGYTYRTLLWRRETEETSCFDLVFEPRLGPATLSRAEAVPASDPDAIGVRIETRAGRELTLYWHPQSREPTRYADGTELSGDIAACIDGEWCSAVA
;
A
#
# COMPACT_ATOMS: atom_id res chain seq x y z
N VAL A 1 7.10 3.70 18.51
CA VAL A 1 7.50 2.67 17.51
C VAL A 1 7.92 1.40 18.23
N LEU A 2 7.57 0.23 17.69
CA LEU A 2 7.95 -1.08 18.23
C LEU A 2 8.84 -1.81 17.21
N ASP A 3 10.08 -1.33 17.02
CA ASP A 3 10.98 -1.80 15.94
C ASP A 3 11.35 -3.29 16.07
N GLY A 4 11.45 -3.81 17.29
CA GLY A 4 11.68 -5.25 17.53
C GLY A 4 10.52 -6.17 17.11
N VAL A 5 9.30 -5.63 17.00
CA VAL A 5 8.12 -6.34 16.46
C VAL A 5 7.94 -6.02 14.97
N GLY A 6 8.61 -4.97 14.49
CA GLY A 6 8.51 -4.47 13.13
C GLY A 6 7.18 -3.77 12.85
N ILE A 7 6.74 -2.89 13.75
CA ILE A 7 5.53 -2.08 13.57
C ILE A 7 5.81 -0.61 13.91
N ALA A 8 5.33 0.30 13.07
CA ALA A 8 5.29 1.73 13.33
C ALA A 8 3.83 2.21 13.33
N ILE A 9 3.51 3.07 14.30
CA ILE A 9 2.18 3.67 14.46
C ILE A 9 2.39 5.17 14.59
N LEU A 10 1.74 5.92 13.72
CA LEU A 10 1.63 7.37 13.71
C LEU A 10 0.26 7.74 14.29
N ARG A 11 0.17 8.77 15.13
CA ARG A 11 -1.06 9.22 15.78
C ARG A 11 -1.10 10.74 15.89
N THR A 12 -2.31 11.30 15.80
CA THR A 12 -2.54 12.71 16.14
C THR A 12 -2.20 13.00 17.59
N GLY A 13 -1.80 14.23 17.92
CA GLY A 13 -1.24 14.57 19.24
C GLY A 13 -2.24 14.63 20.42
N GLU A 14 -3.54 14.61 20.17
CA GLU A 14 -4.60 14.70 21.19
C GLU A 14 -4.85 13.38 21.92
N MET A 15 -5.53 13.41 23.08
CA MET A 15 -5.89 12.20 23.85
C MET A 15 -7.40 12.21 24.19
N PRO A 16 -8.19 11.19 23.79
CA PRO A 16 -7.81 10.09 22.89
C PRO A 16 -7.41 10.57 21.49
N GLU A 17 -6.53 9.84 20.81
CA GLU A 17 -6.08 10.21 19.47
C GLU A 17 -7.24 10.07 18.47
N ARG A 18 -7.53 11.13 17.69
CA ARG A 18 -8.63 11.12 16.71
C ARG A 18 -8.33 10.33 15.43
N ALA A 19 -7.05 10.12 15.13
CA ALA A 19 -6.62 9.30 14.00
C ALA A 19 -5.26 8.63 14.25
N ALA A 20 -5.07 7.49 13.60
CA ALA A 20 -3.82 6.74 13.61
C ALA A 20 -3.58 6.04 12.26
N ALA A 21 -2.32 5.98 11.85
CA ALA A 21 -1.86 5.19 10.71
C ALA A 21 -0.80 4.19 11.16
N GLY A 22 -0.88 2.96 10.67
CA GLY A 22 0.06 1.89 11.02
C GLY A 22 0.72 1.30 9.78
N ILE A 23 1.96 0.84 9.93
CA ILE A 23 2.66 0.03 8.93
C ILE A 23 3.36 -1.15 9.60
N VAL A 24 3.20 -2.34 9.01
CA VAL A 24 3.90 -3.57 9.41
C VAL A 24 5.13 -3.76 8.52
N TYR A 25 6.31 -3.94 9.11
CA TYR A 25 7.57 -4.23 8.41
C TYR A 25 8.36 -5.36 9.08
N GLY A 26 7.79 -6.01 10.08
CA GLY A 26 8.34 -7.18 10.75
C GLY A 26 7.96 -8.48 10.08
N ASP A 27 8.50 -9.58 10.63
CA ASP A 27 8.03 -10.93 10.36
C ASP A 27 7.63 -11.56 11.70
N ALA A 28 6.63 -12.43 11.67
CA ALA A 28 6.22 -13.23 12.81
C ALA A 28 6.14 -14.71 12.41
N PRO A 29 6.53 -15.65 13.27
CA PRO A 29 6.31 -17.07 12.98
C PRO A 29 4.83 -17.45 13.16
N TYR A 30 4.43 -18.57 12.55
CA TYR A 30 3.09 -19.16 12.67
C TYR A 30 1.99 -18.29 12.05
N HIS A 31 0.95 -17.87 12.78
CA HIS A 31 -0.29 -17.21 12.35
C HIS A 31 -0.08 -15.85 11.63
N ARG A 32 0.83 -15.83 10.67
CA ARG A 32 1.29 -14.70 9.90
C ARG A 32 0.56 -14.65 8.57
N HIS A 33 0.42 -13.45 8.06
CA HIS A 33 0.02 -13.20 6.70
C HIS A 33 1.25 -12.87 5.84
N MET A 34 1.06 -12.73 4.54
CA MET A 34 2.03 -12.14 3.62
C MET A 34 1.82 -10.63 3.55
N ASP A 35 1.84 -9.98 4.71
CA ASP A 35 1.42 -8.60 4.95
C ASP A 35 2.60 -7.64 5.14
N LEU A 36 3.80 -8.03 4.70
CA LEU A 36 4.97 -7.17 4.75
C LEU A 36 4.64 -5.84 4.06
N LEU A 37 4.84 -4.73 4.77
CA LEU A 37 4.49 -3.37 4.38
C LEU A 37 2.98 -3.07 4.28
N ASP A 38 2.07 -3.88 4.84
CA ASP A 38 0.66 -3.50 4.95
C ASP A 38 0.49 -2.18 5.72
N VAL A 39 -0.43 -1.34 5.23
CA VAL A 39 -0.74 -0.02 5.81
C VAL A 39 -2.20 0.03 6.20
N GLN A 40 -2.47 0.54 7.39
CA GLN A 40 -3.83 0.73 7.91
C GLN A 40 -4.03 2.17 8.39
N LEU A 41 -5.27 2.64 8.30
CA LEU A 41 -5.66 4.00 8.67
C LEU A 41 -6.97 3.97 9.44
N TYR A 42 -6.95 4.51 10.65
CA TYR A 42 -8.10 4.73 11.51
C TYR A 42 -8.32 6.23 11.68
N ALA A 43 -9.53 6.71 11.45
CA ALA A 43 -9.92 8.11 11.63
C ALA A 43 -11.45 8.17 11.82
N TYR A 44 -11.96 9.21 12.50
CA TYR A 44 -13.40 9.39 12.72
C TYR A 44 -14.07 8.14 13.34
N ASP A 45 -13.41 7.58 14.35
CA ASP A 45 -13.83 6.41 15.12
C ASP A 45 -14.07 5.14 14.27
N ARG A 46 -13.42 5.03 13.10
CA ARG A 46 -13.55 3.86 12.20
C ARG A 46 -12.30 3.59 11.36
N PRO A 47 -12.10 2.35 10.89
CA PRO A 47 -11.07 2.06 9.90
C PRO A 47 -11.48 2.60 8.51
N PHE A 48 -10.56 3.32 7.87
CA PHE A 48 -10.66 3.75 6.47
C PHE A 48 -9.82 2.88 5.53
N ILE A 49 -8.69 2.38 6.03
CA ILE A 49 -7.85 1.39 5.36
C ILE A 49 -7.62 0.27 6.37
N SER A 50 -8.05 -0.95 6.05
CA SER A 50 -8.04 -2.07 6.99
C SER A 50 -7.33 -3.31 6.44
N ASP A 51 -6.84 -4.12 7.39
CA ASP A 51 -6.57 -5.54 7.15
C ASP A 51 -7.88 -6.32 6.98
N LEU A 52 -7.80 -7.52 6.40
CA LEU A 52 -8.95 -8.41 6.31
C LEU A 52 -9.27 -9.06 7.66
N GLY A 53 -8.25 -9.18 8.49
CA GLY A 53 -8.28 -9.88 9.77
C GLY A 53 -8.11 -11.38 9.60
N TYR A 54 -8.41 -12.08 10.69
CA TYR A 54 -8.20 -13.51 10.81
C TYR A 54 -9.02 -14.31 9.76
N PRO A 55 -8.49 -15.41 9.21
CA PRO A 55 -9.20 -16.20 8.22
C PRO A 55 -10.53 -16.72 8.75
N GLN A 56 -11.55 -16.72 7.88
CA GLN A 56 -12.83 -17.36 8.19
C GLN A 56 -12.69 -18.88 8.26
N SER A 57 -11.72 -19.43 7.52
CA SER A 57 -11.37 -20.85 7.53
C SER A 57 -9.91 -21.06 7.16
N TRP A 58 -9.32 -22.11 7.70
CA TRP A 58 -8.00 -22.59 7.32
C TRP A 58 -7.92 -23.11 5.87
N ALA A 59 -9.07 -23.33 5.22
CA ALA A 59 -9.12 -23.78 3.83
C ALA A 59 -8.69 -22.70 2.82
N SER A 60 -8.96 -21.42 3.09
CA SER A 60 -8.70 -20.32 2.14
C SER A 60 -7.52 -19.42 2.52
N VAL A 61 -7.04 -19.49 3.75
CA VAL A 61 -6.00 -18.60 4.29
C VAL A 61 -4.77 -18.45 3.37
N HIS A 62 -4.36 -19.52 2.68
CA HIS A 62 -3.14 -19.54 1.87
C HIS A 62 -3.26 -18.79 0.52
N CYS A 63 -4.47 -18.76 -0.03
CA CYS A 63 -4.79 -18.15 -1.31
C CYS A 63 -5.63 -16.87 -1.19
N TRP A 64 -6.14 -16.57 0.00
CA TRP A 64 -6.95 -15.39 0.26
C TRP A 64 -6.49 -14.62 1.50
N GLU A 65 -6.95 -14.94 2.71
CA GLU A 65 -6.82 -14.02 3.84
C GLU A 65 -5.36 -13.70 4.23
N GLY A 66 -4.47 -14.68 4.18
CA GLY A 66 -3.05 -14.50 4.46
C GLY A 66 -2.22 -14.12 3.24
N HIS A 67 -2.83 -13.81 2.09
CA HIS A 67 -2.12 -13.57 0.83
C HIS A 67 -1.85 -12.08 0.60
N TRP A 68 -0.69 -11.71 0.03
CA TRP A 68 -0.27 -10.30 -0.11
C TRP A 68 -1.31 -9.42 -0.82
N ALA A 69 -1.98 -9.96 -1.85
CA ALA A 69 -2.95 -9.22 -2.63
C ALA A 69 -4.24 -8.85 -1.86
N THR A 70 -4.47 -9.43 -0.68
CA THR A 70 -5.54 -8.98 0.22
C THR A 70 -5.02 -8.04 1.29
N HIS A 71 -3.91 -7.33 1.07
CA HIS A 71 -3.35 -6.35 2.00
C HIS A 71 -3.07 -5.03 1.27
N ASN A 72 -2.97 -3.93 1.99
CA ASN A 72 -2.68 -2.60 1.45
C ASN A 72 -1.17 -2.42 1.19
N SER A 73 -0.58 -3.39 0.51
CA SER A 73 0.86 -3.55 0.40
C SER A 73 1.41 -3.19 -0.99
N VAL A 74 2.72 -3.37 -1.13
CA VAL A 74 3.46 -3.54 -2.38
C VAL A 74 4.01 -4.96 -2.46
N TRP A 75 4.16 -5.48 -3.67
CA TRP A 75 4.72 -6.81 -3.89
C TRP A 75 5.60 -6.83 -5.14
N SER A 76 6.54 -7.76 -5.20
CA SER A 76 7.26 -8.07 -6.43
C SER A 76 7.34 -9.57 -6.60
N VAL A 77 6.99 -10.09 -7.77
CA VAL A 77 7.11 -11.52 -8.10
C VAL A 77 8.53 -11.83 -8.54
N ALA A 78 9.14 -12.84 -7.91
CA ALA A 78 10.36 -13.47 -8.39
C ALA A 78 9.97 -14.72 -9.20
N PRO A 79 10.29 -14.80 -10.51
CA PRO A 79 9.85 -15.90 -11.38
C PRO A 79 10.23 -17.29 -10.88
N ASP A 80 11.43 -17.41 -10.30
CA ASP A 80 11.97 -18.70 -9.83
C ASP A 80 11.57 -19.03 -8.38
N LEU A 81 10.76 -18.19 -7.73
CA LEU A 81 10.38 -18.36 -6.34
C LEU A 81 8.99 -18.99 -6.23
N HIS A 82 8.98 -20.30 -5.95
CA HIS A 82 7.76 -21.06 -5.75
C HIS A 82 7.59 -21.47 -4.28
N PRO A 83 6.33 -21.65 -3.81
CA PRO A 83 6.07 -22.29 -2.51
C PRO A 83 6.75 -23.66 -2.43
N LEU A 84 7.27 -24.03 -1.25
CA LEU A 84 7.87 -25.34 -1.06
C LEU A 84 6.80 -26.44 -0.99
N GLU A 85 7.06 -27.54 -1.68
CA GLU A 85 6.33 -28.80 -1.52
C GLU A 85 6.97 -29.61 -0.40
N LEU A 86 6.37 -29.59 0.79
CA LEU A 86 6.87 -30.33 1.96
C LEU A 86 6.03 -31.60 2.20
N PRO A 87 6.64 -32.71 2.66
CA PRO A 87 6.01 -34.03 2.72
C PRO A 87 4.99 -34.23 3.85
N PHE A 88 4.59 -33.17 4.57
CA PHE A 88 3.62 -33.25 5.66
C PHE A 88 2.47 -32.29 5.42
N ASP A 89 1.25 -32.70 5.81
CA ASP A 89 0.02 -31.87 5.89
C ASP A 89 0.11 -30.80 6.99
N THR A 90 1.27 -30.18 7.17
CA THR A 90 1.31 -28.91 7.89
C THR A 90 0.58 -27.93 6.99
N PRO A 91 -0.50 -27.27 7.47
CA PRO A 91 -1.21 -26.31 6.65
C PRO A 91 -0.19 -25.39 5.99
N GLN A 92 -0.32 -25.26 4.68
CA GLN A 92 0.50 -24.43 3.82
C GLN A 92 0.81 -22.99 4.34
N PRO A 93 0.01 -22.30 5.19
CA PRO A 93 0.30 -20.91 5.57
C PRO A 93 1.58 -20.65 6.38
N PHE A 94 2.15 -21.63 7.09
CA PHE A 94 3.32 -21.38 7.97
C PHE A 94 4.67 -21.62 7.31
N LEU A 95 4.67 -22.25 6.14
CA LEU A 95 5.88 -22.72 5.46
C LEU A 95 5.98 -22.20 4.02
N LYS A 96 5.38 -21.04 3.72
CA LYS A 96 5.94 -20.23 2.65
C LYS A 96 7.37 -19.91 3.08
N ALA A 97 8.32 -20.51 2.40
CA ALA A 97 9.73 -20.15 2.31
C ALA A 97 9.88 -18.74 1.72
N ILE A 98 9.03 -17.82 2.14
CA ILE A 98 8.86 -16.47 1.66
C ILE A 98 8.51 -15.69 2.92
N ALA A 99 9.53 -15.09 3.50
CA ALA A 99 9.44 -14.17 4.61
C ALA A 99 9.65 -12.74 4.08
N GLY A 100 9.28 -11.77 4.88
CA GLY A 100 9.62 -10.37 4.67
C GLY A 100 10.30 -9.85 5.91
N ARG A 101 11.46 -9.21 5.80
CA ARG A 101 12.08 -8.56 6.95
C ARG A 101 12.39 -7.13 6.60
N GLY A 102 11.92 -6.22 7.45
CA GLY A 102 12.25 -4.82 7.36
C GLY A 102 12.82 -4.26 8.66
N ARG A 103 13.06 -2.96 8.62
CA ARG A 103 13.46 -2.13 9.75
C ARG A 103 12.91 -0.73 9.57
N LEU A 104 12.70 -0.04 10.69
CA LEU A 104 12.53 1.40 10.66
C LEU A 104 13.83 2.05 10.17
N VAL A 105 13.72 2.95 9.20
CA VAL A 105 14.84 3.73 8.68
C VAL A 105 14.89 5.07 9.38
N ARG A 106 13.80 5.83 9.35
CA ARG A 106 13.72 7.21 9.89
C ARG A 106 12.34 7.53 10.43
N ILE A 107 12.30 8.50 11.35
CA ILE A 107 11.08 9.16 11.81
C ILE A 107 11.29 10.67 11.69
N LEU A 108 10.25 11.37 11.25
CA LEU A 108 10.14 12.82 11.38
C LEU A 108 8.87 13.12 12.16
N SER A 109 8.95 14.02 13.14
CA SER A 109 7.76 14.52 13.84
C SER A 109 7.84 16.03 13.94
N SER A 110 6.75 16.69 13.60
CA SER A 110 6.52 18.12 13.76
C SER A 110 5.05 18.34 14.13
N GLU A 111 4.66 19.58 14.40
CA GLU A 111 3.26 19.90 14.70
C GLU A 111 2.35 19.55 13.52
N GLY A 112 1.39 18.65 13.76
CA GLY A 112 0.46 18.14 12.75
C GLY A 112 1.10 17.29 11.64
N LEU A 113 2.34 16.82 11.83
CA LEU A 113 3.00 15.90 10.90
C LEU A 113 3.76 14.82 11.66
N GLN A 114 3.47 13.56 11.35
CA GLN A 114 4.31 12.43 11.72
C GLN A 114 4.67 11.60 10.50
N VAL A 115 5.90 11.12 10.42
CA VAL A 115 6.40 10.34 9.30
C VAL A 115 7.17 9.14 9.82
N ALA A 116 6.97 7.98 9.19
CA ALA A 116 7.83 6.82 9.34
C ALA A 116 8.28 6.33 7.96
N GLU A 117 9.59 6.19 7.79
CA GLU A 117 10.18 5.52 6.64
C GLU A 117 10.70 4.15 7.08
N VAL A 118 10.38 3.14 6.29
CA VAL A 118 10.80 1.76 6.50
C VAL A 118 11.45 1.22 5.23
N GLU A 119 12.37 0.29 5.41
CA GLU A 119 12.88 -0.54 4.33
C GLU A 119 12.63 -1.99 4.63
N ALA A 120 12.39 -2.78 3.60
CA ALA A 120 12.17 -4.21 3.72
C ALA A 120 12.71 -4.97 2.51
N GLU A 121 12.94 -6.25 2.71
CA GLU A 121 13.39 -7.18 1.68
C GLU A 121 12.58 -8.48 1.78
N ARG A 122 12.35 -9.12 0.63
CA ARG A 122 11.86 -10.50 0.64
C ARG A 122 13.00 -11.43 1.05
N TRP A 123 12.64 -12.54 1.68
CA TRP A 123 13.54 -13.61 2.05
C TRP A 123 12.94 -14.93 1.60
N ALA A 124 13.77 -15.85 1.14
CA ALA A 124 13.37 -17.17 0.74
C ALA A 124 14.13 -18.28 1.47
N TRP A 125 13.50 -19.44 1.71
CA TRP A 125 14.15 -20.58 2.36
C TRP A 125 14.65 -21.58 1.32
N ASN A 126 15.94 -21.91 1.37
CA ASN A 126 16.53 -22.99 0.59
C ASN A 126 16.52 -24.28 1.42
N PRO A 127 15.67 -25.28 1.09
CA PRO A 127 15.61 -26.53 1.85
C PRO A 127 16.85 -27.41 1.67
N ALA A 128 17.57 -27.32 0.54
CA ALA A 128 18.78 -28.11 0.34
C ALA A 128 19.93 -27.60 1.23
N GLU A 129 20.03 -26.29 1.39
CA GLU A 129 21.07 -25.64 2.20
C GLU A 129 20.65 -25.34 3.64
N GLN A 130 19.37 -25.59 3.98
CA GLN A 130 18.77 -25.28 5.29
C GLN A 130 19.06 -23.85 5.77
N ARG A 131 18.92 -22.87 4.85
CA ARG A 131 19.15 -21.45 5.17
C ARG A 131 18.21 -20.51 4.44
N TRP A 132 18.00 -19.35 5.06
CA TRP A 132 17.34 -18.21 4.42
C TRP A 132 18.31 -17.49 3.48
N TYR A 133 17.81 -17.05 2.33
CA TYR A 133 18.54 -16.24 1.36
C TYR A 133 17.67 -15.08 0.86
N ARG A 134 18.31 -14.06 0.28
CA ARG A 134 17.63 -12.90 -0.30
C ARG A 134 17.46 -13.13 -1.81
N PRO A 135 16.23 -13.12 -2.35
CA PRO A 135 15.98 -13.25 -3.79
C PRO A 135 16.23 -11.95 -4.57
N GLY A 136 16.80 -10.92 -3.93
CA GLY A 136 17.12 -9.65 -4.57
C GLY A 136 15.93 -8.69 -4.74
N ILE A 137 14.89 -8.82 -3.91
CA ILE A 137 13.71 -7.93 -3.93
C ILE A 137 13.76 -6.99 -2.73
N TYR A 138 13.68 -5.69 -3.00
CA TYR A 138 13.82 -4.61 -2.02
C TYR A 138 12.66 -3.63 -2.10
N PHE A 139 12.28 -3.11 -0.94
CA PHE A 139 11.21 -2.15 -0.77
C PHE A 139 11.69 -0.97 0.08
N ARG A 140 11.26 0.24 -0.29
CA ARG A 140 11.30 1.43 0.57
C ARG A 140 9.90 1.99 0.65
N ARG A 141 9.38 2.25 1.84
CA ARG A 141 8.05 2.81 2.02
C ARG A 141 8.06 3.88 3.10
N LEU A 142 7.48 5.03 2.79
CA LEU A 142 7.27 6.13 3.71
C LEU A 142 5.76 6.30 3.89
N ILE A 143 5.32 6.33 5.13
CA ILE A 143 3.97 6.81 5.48
C ILE A 143 4.08 8.09 6.28
N ALA A 144 3.20 9.06 5.99
CA ALA A 144 3.06 10.27 6.80
C ALA A 144 1.60 10.55 7.15
N LEU A 145 1.33 10.75 8.43
CA LEU A 145 0.04 11.21 8.92
C LEU A 145 0.09 12.74 9.06
N VAL A 146 -0.79 13.42 8.34
CA VAL A 146 -0.87 14.88 8.26
C VAL A 146 -2.19 15.32 8.87
N GLU A 147 -2.14 16.22 9.85
CA GLU A 147 -3.32 16.93 10.36
C GLU A 147 -3.70 18.04 9.38
N THR A 148 -4.98 18.08 8.97
CA THR A 148 -5.51 19.06 8.01
C THR A 148 -6.47 20.02 8.72
N ASP A 149 -7.57 20.42 8.09
CA ASP A 149 -8.53 21.36 8.66
C ASP A 149 -9.41 20.69 9.72
N GLY A 150 -9.56 21.36 10.87
CA GLY A 150 -10.43 20.89 11.95
C GLY A 150 -10.02 19.50 12.44
N GLN A 151 -10.92 18.52 12.26
CA GLN A 151 -10.68 17.12 12.65
C GLN A 151 -10.08 16.27 11.52
N GLY A 152 -9.87 16.84 10.34
CA GLY A 152 -9.43 16.12 9.17
C GLY A 152 -7.97 15.69 9.22
N VAL A 153 -7.66 14.59 8.55
CA VAL A 153 -6.30 14.10 8.36
C VAL A 153 -6.09 13.64 6.92
N ALA A 154 -4.83 13.56 6.48
CA ALA A 154 -4.43 12.91 5.25
C ALA A 154 -3.28 11.93 5.54
N LEU A 155 -3.22 10.84 4.77
CA LEU A 155 -2.14 9.86 4.80
C LEU A 155 -1.37 9.95 3.48
N ILE A 156 -0.12 10.38 3.55
CA ILE A 156 0.82 10.25 2.43
C ILE A 156 1.43 8.85 2.50
N ASP A 157 1.45 8.13 1.37
CA ASP A 157 1.97 6.77 1.25
C ASP A 157 2.82 6.66 -0.02
N LEU A 158 4.14 6.61 0.18
CA LEU A 158 5.14 6.62 -0.89
C LEU A 158 5.90 5.31 -0.86
N ALA A 159 5.97 4.60 -1.98
CA ALA A 159 6.62 3.30 -2.07
C ALA A 159 7.56 3.20 -3.28
N ARG A 160 8.67 2.50 -3.07
CA ARG A 160 9.61 2.03 -4.09
C ARG A 160 9.69 0.52 -4.03
N VAL A 161 9.61 -0.11 -5.20
CA VAL A 161 9.75 -1.56 -5.38
C VAL A 161 10.86 -1.80 -6.39
N ALA A 162 11.88 -2.59 -6.03
CA ALA A 162 13.00 -2.92 -6.90
C ALA A 162 13.32 -4.43 -6.84
N GLY A 163 13.76 -4.97 -7.99
CA GLY A 163 14.09 -6.38 -8.16
C GLY A 163 12.85 -7.29 -8.32
N GLY A 164 13.08 -8.51 -8.79
CA GLY A 164 12.02 -9.38 -9.30
C GLY A 164 11.67 -9.03 -10.75
N ALA A 165 10.54 -9.52 -11.24
CA ALA A 165 10.12 -9.35 -12.65
C ALA A 165 8.79 -8.60 -12.81
N GLU A 166 7.99 -8.51 -11.74
CA GLU A 166 6.65 -7.94 -11.81
C GLU A 166 6.28 -7.28 -10.49
N HIS A 167 6.09 -5.97 -10.50
CA HIS A 167 5.78 -5.16 -9.34
C HIS A 167 4.28 -4.89 -9.22
N TRP A 168 3.79 -4.90 -7.98
CA TRP A 168 2.39 -4.65 -7.63
C TRP A 168 2.25 -3.62 -6.53
N ARG A 169 1.16 -2.85 -6.60
CA ARG A 169 0.62 -2.02 -5.51
C ARG A 169 -0.88 -2.29 -5.42
N ILE A 170 -1.40 -2.46 -4.20
CA ILE A 170 -2.78 -2.89 -3.95
C ILE A 170 -3.40 -2.02 -2.87
N CYS A 171 -4.49 -1.36 -3.19
CA CYS A 171 -5.28 -0.60 -2.23
C CYS A 171 -6.65 -1.23 -2.14
N ARG A 172 -6.99 -1.80 -0.97
CA ARG A 172 -8.33 -2.34 -0.76
C ARG A 172 -9.36 -1.22 -0.58
N GLY A 173 -8.93 -0.13 0.07
CA GLY A 173 -9.78 1.03 0.38
C GLY A 173 -10.85 0.72 1.43
N LEU A 174 -11.95 1.48 1.37
CA LEU A 174 -13.15 1.24 2.17
C LEU A 174 -14.00 0.14 1.55
N GLU A 175 -14.70 -0.62 2.39
CA GLU A 175 -15.73 -1.55 1.92
C GLU A 175 -16.87 -0.78 1.24
N GLY A 176 -17.20 -1.13 0.00
CA GLY A 176 -18.15 -0.41 -0.83
C GLY A 176 -17.64 -0.24 -2.26
N GLU A 177 -17.94 0.91 -2.86
CA GLU A 177 -17.66 1.17 -4.28
C GLU A 177 -16.50 2.15 -4.47
N PHE A 178 -15.75 1.95 -5.55
CA PHE A 178 -14.69 2.85 -6.00
C PHE A 178 -15.13 3.55 -7.29
N ALA A 179 -15.00 4.87 -7.32
CA ALA A 179 -15.34 5.67 -8.48
C ALA A 179 -14.17 6.54 -8.92
N VAL A 180 -14.03 6.69 -10.24
CA VAL A 180 -13.11 7.63 -10.90
C VAL A 180 -13.89 8.51 -11.86
N GLN A 181 -13.42 9.74 -12.07
CA GLN A 181 -14.03 10.69 -13.01
C GLN A 181 -13.05 11.04 -14.12
N GLY A 182 -13.54 11.12 -15.36
CA GLY A 182 -12.72 11.49 -16.51
C GLY A 182 -11.67 10.46 -16.92
N ILE A 183 -11.72 9.24 -16.37
CA ILE A 183 -10.85 8.13 -16.72
C ILE A 183 -11.63 7.14 -17.58
N GLU A 184 -11.11 6.80 -18.74
CA GLU A 184 -11.67 5.75 -19.58
C GLU A 184 -11.50 4.39 -18.90
N SER A 185 -12.56 3.59 -18.88
CA SER A 185 -12.59 2.28 -18.23
C SER A 185 -13.14 1.20 -19.14
N GLU A 186 -12.58 0.00 -19.07
CA GLU A 186 -12.99 -1.18 -19.83
C GLU A 186 -13.25 -2.35 -18.88
N LYS A 187 -14.47 -2.91 -18.93
CA LYS A 187 -14.79 -4.14 -18.18
C LYS A 187 -14.10 -5.33 -18.85
N LEU A 188 -13.38 -6.11 -18.07
CA LEU A 188 -12.69 -7.31 -18.52
C LEU A 188 -13.48 -8.56 -18.12
N SER A 189 -13.25 -9.66 -18.84
CA SER A 189 -13.76 -10.99 -18.46
C SER A 189 -12.81 -11.67 -17.46
N GLY A 190 -13.31 -12.69 -16.75
CA GLY A 190 -12.50 -13.44 -15.78
C GLY A 190 -12.31 -12.71 -14.46
N THR A 191 -11.07 -12.69 -13.97
CA THR A 191 -10.68 -12.17 -12.65
C THR A 191 -9.45 -11.26 -12.77
N ALA A 192 -9.01 -10.66 -11.66
CA ALA A 192 -7.79 -9.86 -11.64
C ALA A 192 -6.52 -10.66 -12.00
N ALA A 193 -6.57 -11.99 -11.90
CA ALA A 193 -5.47 -12.87 -12.34
C ALA A 193 -5.30 -12.91 -13.87
N GLY A 194 -6.35 -12.55 -14.62
CA GLY A 194 -6.29 -12.47 -16.08
C GLY A 194 -7.59 -12.79 -16.79
N PRO A 195 -7.66 -12.49 -18.10
CA PRO A 195 -8.81 -12.79 -18.92
C PRO A 195 -9.06 -14.30 -18.97
N GLY A 196 -10.32 -14.70 -18.79
CA GLY A 196 -10.72 -16.11 -18.86
C GLY A 196 -10.30 -16.99 -17.67
N VAL A 197 -9.68 -16.42 -16.63
CA VAL A 197 -9.48 -17.11 -15.35
C VAL A 197 -10.79 -17.07 -14.57
N GLU A 198 -11.39 -18.24 -14.34
CA GLU A 198 -12.61 -18.35 -13.52
C GLU A 198 -12.31 -18.07 -12.05
N ARG A 199 -13.34 -17.65 -11.30
CA ARG A 199 -13.16 -17.34 -9.88
C ARG A 199 -12.71 -18.59 -9.11
N GLY A 200 -11.58 -18.49 -8.41
CA GLY A 200 -10.98 -19.60 -7.66
C GLY A 200 -10.21 -20.62 -8.52
N GLN A 201 -9.98 -20.33 -9.80
CA GLN A 201 -9.23 -21.19 -10.70
C GLN A 201 -7.71 -21.01 -10.51
N LEU A 202 -7.13 -21.81 -9.61
CA LEU A 202 -5.72 -21.70 -9.23
C LEU A 202 -4.74 -22.45 -10.16
N ASP A 203 -5.23 -23.43 -10.92
CA ASP A 203 -4.44 -24.30 -11.81
C ASP A 203 -4.00 -23.63 -13.12
N ARG A 204 -4.60 -22.48 -13.47
CA ARG A 204 -4.29 -21.71 -14.70
C ARG A 204 -3.50 -20.43 -14.45
N LEU A 205 -2.98 -20.26 -13.25
CA LEU A 205 -2.25 -19.05 -12.89
C LEU A 205 -0.87 -19.02 -13.55
N ALA A 206 -0.49 -17.84 -14.03
CA ALA A 206 0.85 -17.61 -14.56
C ALA A 206 1.92 -17.76 -13.47
N HIS A 207 1.59 -17.44 -12.22
CA HIS A 207 2.46 -17.61 -11.07
C HIS A 207 1.67 -17.89 -9.78
N PRO A 208 2.19 -18.69 -8.82
CA PRO A 208 1.53 -18.94 -7.54
C PRO A 208 1.23 -17.68 -6.70
N ASP A 209 2.04 -16.63 -6.86
CA ASP A 209 1.80 -15.32 -6.22
C ASP A 209 0.54 -14.61 -6.76
N HIS A 210 -0.13 -15.15 -7.78
CA HIS A 210 -1.40 -14.60 -8.30
C HIS A 210 -2.64 -15.25 -7.68
N ALA A 211 -2.50 -16.15 -6.70
CA ALA A 211 -3.60 -16.95 -6.17
C ALA A 211 -4.82 -16.13 -5.72
N ALA A 212 -4.60 -15.08 -4.93
CA ALA A 212 -5.70 -14.22 -4.50
C ALA A 212 -6.36 -13.45 -5.65
N LEU A 213 -5.60 -13.11 -6.70
CA LEU A 213 -6.16 -12.38 -7.84
C LEU A 213 -7.25 -13.19 -8.57
N ALA A 214 -7.21 -14.52 -8.50
CA ALA A 214 -8.26 -15.40 -9.02
C ALA A 214 -9.57 -15.31 -8.24
N TYR A 215 -9.60 -14.73 -7.04
CA TYR A 215 -10.83 -14.53 -6.27
C TYR A 215 -11.40 -13.11 -6.42
N MET A 216 -10.66 -12.22 -7.09
CA MET A 216 -11.08 -10.86 -7.38
C MET A 216 -11.80 -10.81 -8.73
N ASP A 217 -13.13 -10.82 -8.71
CA ASP A 217 -13.96 -10.85 -9.91
C ASP A 217 -14.38 -9.45 -10.38
N GLN A 218 -15.12 -9.40 -11.50
CA GLN A 218 -15.53 -8.15 -12.16
C GLN A 218 -14.37 -7.16 -12.40
N PRO A 219 -13.23 -7.61 -12.96
CA PRO A 219 -12.11 -6.74 -13.25
C PRO A 219 -12.51 -5.62 -14.24
N THR A 220 -12.07 -4.41 -13.97
CA THR A 220 -12.23 -3.23 -14.83
C THR A 220 -10.89 -2.54 -14.96
N GLN A 221 -10.38 -2.48 -16.20
CA GLN A 221 -9.17 -1.75 -16.54
C GLN A 221 -9.47 -0.25 -16.55
N LEU A 222 -8.62 0.53 -15.92
CA LEU A 222 -8.62 1.99 -15.94
C LEU A 222 -7.44 2.46 -16.79
N LYS A 223 -7.69 3.27 -17.81
CA LYS A 223 -6.65 3.85 -18.68
C LYS A 223 -6.13 5.14 -18.06
N THR A 224 -5.29 5.01 -17.05
CA THR A 224 -4.73 6.13 -16.29
C THR A 224 -3.32 6.50 -16.76
N THR A 225 -3.04 7.79 -16.85
CA THR A 225 -1.69 8.33 -17.08
C THR A 225 -1.46 9.53 -16.15
N GLY A 226 -0.23 9.66 -15.63
CA GLY A 226 0.11 10.75 -14.72
C GLY A 226 -0.73 10.78 -13.44
N ALA A 227 -0.99 11.99 -12.93
CA ALA A 227 -1.75 12.19 -11.69
C ALA A 227 -3.26 12.13 -11.92
N TRP A 228 -3.98 11.48 -11.02
CA TRP A 228 -5.44 11.34 -11.10
C TRP A 228 -6.05 11.12 -9.72
N ARG A 229 -7.40 11.14 -9.64
CA ARG A 229 -8.13 10.97 -8.38
C ARG A 229 -9.24 9.93 -8.48
N GLY A 230 -9.47 9.23 -7.38
CA GLY A 230 -10.61 8.34 -7.20
C GLY A 230 -11.17 8.45 -5.78
N THR A 231 -12.34 7.89 -5.55
CA THR A 231 -12.98 7.91 -4.23
C THR A 231 -13.60 6.56 -3.94
N TRP A 232 -13.28 6.00 -2.78
CA TRP A 232 -14.12 4.94 -2.19
C TRP A 232 -15.24 5.57 -1.38
N THR A 233 -16.45 5.02 -1.51
CA THR A 233 -17.60 5.36 -0.65
C THR A 233 -18.04 4.11 0.10
N SER A 234 -18.19 4.23 1.42
CA SER A 234 -18.54 3.07 2.24
C SER A 234 -19.96 2.58 2.00
N CYS A 235 -20.15 1.26 1.96
CA CYS A 235 -21.48 0.65 1.97
C CYS A 235 -22.17 0.72 3.34
N HIS A 236 -21.41 0.91 4.43
CA HIS A 236 -21.93 0.99 5.80
C HIS A 236 -22.34 2.41 6.20
N ASP A 237 -21.69 3.41 5.61
CA ASP A 237 -21.99 4.83 5.82
C ASP A 237 -21.68 5.64 4.54
N PRO A 238 -22.68 6.07 3.77
CA PRO A 238 -22.46 6.86 2.55
C PRO A 238 -21.77 8.21 2.76
N ALA A 239 -21.73 8.73 4.00
CA ALA A 239 -20.96 9.92 4.34
C ALA A 239 -19.46 9.63 4.43
N ALA A 240 -19.08 8.39 4.78
CA ALA A 240 -17.70 7.96 4.89
C ALA A 240 -17.08 7.71 3.51
N LYS A 241 -16.09 8.54 3.18
CA LYS A 241 -15.38 8.51 1.91
C LYS A 241 -13.87 8.53 2.11
N LEU A 242 -13.16 7.77 1.29
CA LEU A 242 -11.72 7.78 1.21
C LEU A 242 -11.35 8.31 -0.17
N ASP A 243 -10.93 9.56 -0.24
CA ASP A 243 -10.44 10.14 -1.48
C ASP A 243 -8.97 9.71 -1.68
N LEU A 244 -8.64 9.30 -2.90
CA LEU A 244 -7.30 8.92 -3.33
C LEU A 244 -6.80 9.96 -4.32
N HIS A 245 -5.63 10.50 -4.04
CA HIS A 245 -4.85 11.30 -4.95
C HIS A 245 -3.64 10.47 -5.40
N VAL A 246 -3.65 10.02 -6.64
CA VAL A 246 -2.51 9.34 -7.25
C VAL A 246 -1.61 10.42 -7.81
N LEU A 247 -0.43 10.60 -7.20
CA LEU A 247 0.53 11.61 -7.61
C LEU A 247 1.48 11.06 -8.68
N ARG A 248 1.92 9.82 -8.48
CA ARG A 248 2.74 9.06 -9.43
C ARG A 248 2.51 7.57 -9.24
N ALA A 249 2.23 6.87 -10.34
CA ALA A 249 2.14 5.42 -10.41
C ALA A 249 2.43 4.98 -11.86
N PRO A 250 2.71 3.69 -12.10
CA PRO A 250 2.71 3.14 -13.45
C PRO A 250 1.41 3.44 -14.21
N ASN A 251 1.51 3.58 -15.52
CA ASN A 251 0.34 3.80 -16.38
C ASN A 251 -0.59 2.58 -16.35
N GLY A 252 -1.88 2.85 -16.35
CA GLY A 252 -2.93 1.84 -16.19
C GLY A 252 -3.08 1.37 -14.74
N ALA A 253 -4.33 1.18 -14.33
CA ALA A 253 -4.69 0.55 -13.07
C ALA A 253 -5.83 -0.43 -13.31
N LEU A 254 -5.99 -1.42 -12.44
CA LEU A 254 -7.09 -2.36 -12.46
C LEU A 254 -7.93 -2.17 -11.21
N THR A 255 -9.25 -2.20 -11.32
CA THR A 255 -10.12 -2.37 -10.15
C THR A 255 -10.92 -3.66 -10.25
N ALA A 256 -11.11 -4.35 -9.13
CA ALA A 256 -11.83 -5.61 -9.08
C ALA A 256 -12.58 -5.73 -7.75
N ARG A 257 -13.66 -6.53 -7.75
CA ARG A 257 -14.43 -6.82 -6.54
C ARG A 257 -13.74 -7.94 -5.77
N ALA A 258 -13.44 -7.68 -4.50
CA ALA A 258 -12.83 -8.63 -3.58
C ALA A 258 -13.86 -9.06 -2.52
N THR A 259 -14.15 -10.36 -2.50
CA THR A 259 -15.14 -11.02 -1.63
C THR A 259 -14.53 -12.31 -1.06
N ALA A 260 -15.09 -12.84 0.03
CA ALA A 260 -14.61 -14.06 0.68
C ALA A 260 -14.41 -15.20 -0.31
N ALA A 261 -13.26 -15.88 -0.24
CA ALA A 261 -12.95 -17.01 -1.12
C ALA A 261 -13.93 -18.17 -0.94
N MET A 262 -14.39 -18.41 0.29
CA MET A 262 -15.41 -19.41 0.58
C MET A 262 -16.82 -18.95 0.17
N GLY A 263 -17.58 -19.87 -0.43
CA GLY A 263 -18.95 -19.59 -0.88
C GLY A 263 -18.99 -18.79 -2.18
N THR A 264 -20.15 -18.21 -2.46
CA THR A 264 -20.32 -17.30 -3.61
C THR A 264 -20.04 -15.85 -3.20
N PRO A 265 -19.67 -14.96 -4.14
CA PRO A 265 -19.49 -13.54 -3.85
C PRO A 265 -20.68 -12.90 -3.13
N ASP A 266 -21.91 -13.29 -3.48
CA ASP A 266 -23.15 -12.74 -2.91
C ASP A 266 -23.40 -13.20 -1.45
N GLN A 267 -22.70 -14.24 -1.00
CA GLN A 267 -22.74 -14.73 0.39
C GLN A 267 -21.66 -14.10 1.27
N SER A 268 -20.74 -13.32 0.67
CA SER A 268 -19.62 -12.73 1.40
C SER A 268 -20.09 -11.72 2.43
N GLY A 269 -19.55 -11.81 3.65
CA GLY A 269 -19.80 -10.85 4.72
C GLY A 269 -19.12 -9.49 4.53
N TYR A 270 -18.32 -9.34 3.48
CA TYR A 270 -17.72 -8.08 3.05
C TYR A 270 -17.65 -7.99 1.53
N THR A 271 -17.66 -6.78 0.98
CA THR A 271 -17.42 -6.54 -0.45
C THR A 271 -16.56 -5.30 -0.67
N TYR A 272 -15.30 -5.51 -1.01
CA TYR A 272 -14.37 -4.42 -1.33
C TYR A 272 -14.26 -4.21 -2.84
N ARG A 273 -13.98 -2.97 -3.24
CA ARG A 273 -13.58 -2.62 -4.61
C ARG A 273 -12.09 -2.25 -4.61
N THR A 274 -11.25 -3.27 -4.74
CA THR A 274 -9.79 -3.13 -4.71
C THR A 274 -9.28 -2.41 -5.94
N LEU A 275 -8.24 -1.60 -5.77
CA LEU A 275 -7.46 -0.96 -6.82
C LEU A 275 -6.05 -1.56 -6.86
N LEU A 276 -5.57 -1.91 -8.06
CA LEU A 276 -4.31 -2.59 -8.29
C LEU A 276 -3.52 -1.88 -9.38
N TRP A 277 -2.21 -1.85 -9.22
CA TRP A 277 -1.26 -1.57 -10.29
C TRP A 277 -0.37 -2.78 -10.49
N ARG A 278 -0.04 -3.07 -11.75
CA ARG A 278 0.89 -4.11 -12.17
C ARG A 278 1.89 -3.48 -13.13
N ARG A 279 3.17 -3.76 -12.95
CA ARG A 279 4.22 -3.36 -13.90
C ARG A 279 5.24 -4.49 -14.04
N GLU A 280 5.36 -5.04 -15.24
CA GLU A 280 6.47 -5.94 -15.59
C GLU A 280 7.71 -5.10 -15.92
N THR A 281 8.77 -5.25 -15.14
CA THR A 281 9.95 -4.38 -15.20
C THR A 281 11.09 -4.92 -14.33
N GLU A 282 12.32 -4.55 -14.71
CA GLU A 282 13.51 -4.71 -13.86
C GLU A 282 13.91 -3.40 -13.14
N GLU A 283 13.26 -2.29 -13.50
CA GLU A 283 13.53 -0.97 -12.92
C GLU A 283 12.71 -0.73 -11.65
N THR A 284 13.22 0.16 -10.78
CA THR A 284 12.45 0.63 -9.62
C THR A 284 11.09 1.18 -10.05
N SER A 285 10.03 0.75 -9.35
CA SER A 285 8.68 1.30 -9.53
C SER A 285 8.30 2.20 -8.37
N CYS A 286 7.72 3.34 -8.70
CA CYS A 286 7.27 4.35 -7.74
C CYS A 286 5.73 4.34 -7.63
N PHE A 287 5.22 4.28 -6.41
CA PHE A 287 3.81 4.46 -6.09
C PHE A 287 3.69 5.55 -5.03
N ASP A 288 3.22 6.73 -5.42
CA ASP A 288 3.14 7.91 -4.58
C ASP A 288 1.68 8.35 -4.48
N LEU A 289 1.09 8.08 -3.32
CA LEU A 289 -0.35 8.19 -3.08
C LEU A 289 -0.62 9.13 -1.88
N VAL A 290 -1.74 9.84 -1.92
CA VAL A 290 -2.30 10.53 -0.75
C VAL A 290 -3.74 10.08 -0.55
N PHE A 291 -4.06 9.65 0.65
CA PHE A 291 -5.39 9.24 1.07
C PHE A 291 -5.99 10.28 2.00
N GLU A 292 -7.22 10.70 1.74
CA GLU A 292 -7.98 11.65 2.55
C GLU A 292 -9.27 10.99 3.06
N PRO A 293 -9.29 10.49 4.31
CA PRO A 293 -10.53 10.04 4.93
C PRO A 293 -11.42 11.24 5.30
N ARG A 294 -12.73 11.12 5.08
CA ARG A 294 -13.70 12.16 5.45
C ARG A 294 -15.11 11.63 5.68
N LEU A 295 -15.85 12.32 6.55
CA LEU A 295 -17.30 12.18 6.73
C LEU A 295 -18.10 13.35 6.10
N GLY A 296 -17.41 14.34 5.53
CA GLY A 296 -17.99 15.56 5.01
C GLY A 296 -17.26 16.04 3.74
N PRO A 297 -17.23 17.36 3.49
CA PRO A 297 -16.40 17.94 2.43
C PRO A 297 -14.92 17.57 2.62
N ALA A 298 -14.19 17.45 1.51
CA ALA A 298 -12.73 17.32 1.54
C ALA A 298 -12.10 18.56 2.20
N THR A 299 -11.15 18.35 3.11
CA THR A 299 -10.29 19.41 3.67
C THR A 299 -9.16 19.76 2.72
N LEU A 300 -8.73 18.83 1.85
CA LEU A 300 -7.72 19.12 0.86
C LEU A 300 -8.30 19.94 -0.29
N SER A 301 -7.62 21.05 -0.61
CA SER A 301 -7.81 21.79 -1.85
C SER A 301 -6.84 21.28 -2.93
N ARG A 302 -5.63 20.88 -2.51
CA ARG A 302 -4.56 20.40 -3.39
C ARG A 302 -3.76 19.28 -2.73
N ALA A 303 -3.41 18.28 -3.54
CA ALA A 303 -2.36 17.31 -3.25
C ALA A 303 -1.65 17.03 -4.59
N GLU A 304 -0.36 17.30 -4.67
CA GLU A 304 0.41 17.20 -5.91
C GLU A 304 1.85 16.74 -5.69
N ALA A 305 2.43 16.15 -6.74
CA ALA A 305 3.86 15.89 -6.78
C ALA A 305 4.64 17.17 -7.06
N VAL A 306 5.75 17.34 -6.36
CA VAL A 306 6.86 18.21 -6.72
C VAL A 306 7.95 17.29 -7.30
N PRO A 307 8.13 17.26 -8.63
CA PRO A 307 9.14 16.40 -9.26
C PRO A 307 10.54 16.69 -8.74
N ALA A 308 11.37 15.66 -8.66
CA ALA A 308 12.77 15.76 -8.28
C ALA A 308 13.68 15.48 -9.47
N SER A 309 14.95 15.88 -9.36
CA SER A 309 16.00 15.57 -10.32
C SER A 309 16.33 14.09 -10.40
N ASP A 310 16.15 13.37 -9.28
CA ASP A 310 16.30 11.91 -9.20
C ASP A 310 14.91 11.25 -9.37
N PRO A 311 14.77 10.23 -10.25
CA PRO A 311 13.49 9.57 -10.47
C PRO A 311 12.92 8.86 -9.23
N ASP A 312 13.75 8.44 -8.28
CA ASP A 312 13.31 7.79 -7.05
C ASP A 312 12.89 8.78 -5.96
N ALA A 313 13.17 10.07 -6.14
CA ALA A 313 12.73 11.12 -5.21
C ALA A 313 11.37 11.72 -5.60
N ILE A 314 10.72 12.35 -4.62
CA ILE A 314 9.47 13.09 -4.80
C ILE A 314 9.28 14.10 -3.66
N GLY A 315 8.78 15.28 -3.98
CA GLY A 315 8.11 16.13 -3.02
C GLY A 315 6.59 15.97 -3.11
N VAL A 316 5.88 16.08 -2.01
CA VAL A 316 4.43 16.01 -1.93
C VAL A 316 3.92 17.29 -1.30
N ARG A 317 3.27 18.13 -2.10
CA ARG A 317 2.65 19.36 -1.63
C ARG A 317 1.17 19.13 -1.34
N ILE A 318 0.75 19.53 -0.15
CA ILE A 318 -0.61 19.53 0.34
C ILE A 318 -1.01 20.97 0.65
N GLU A 319 -2.15 21.39 0.12
CA GLU A 319 -2.83 22.62 0.52
C GLU A 319 -4.22 22.25 1.02
N THR A 320 -4.61 22.82 2.15
CA THR A 320 -5.94 22.65 2.72
C THR A 320 -6.88 23.75 2.26
N ARG A 321 -8.17 23.65 2.59
CA ARG A 321 -9.16 24.69 2.27
C ARG A 321 -9.12 25.85 3.26
N ALA A 322 -8.65 25.63 4.49
CA ALA A 322 -8.44 26.70 5.46
C ALA A 322 -7.09 27.42 5.28
N GLY A 323 -6.25 27.00 4.33
CA GLY A 323 -5.03 27.71 3.93
C GLY A 323 -3.74 27.19 4.57
N ARG A 324 -3.78 26.08 5.32
CA ARG A 324 -2.59 25.35 5.75
C ARG A 324 -1.86 24.77 4.54
N GLU A 325 -0.55 24.94 4.49
CA GLU A 325 0.35 24.41 3.46
C GLU A 325 1.40 23.47 4.08
N LEU A 326 1.62 22.33 3.44
CA LEU A 326 2.67 21.38 3.81
C LEU A 326 3.33 20.81 2.56
N THR A 327 4.66 20.82 2.51
CA THR A 327 5.41 20.07 1.49
C THR A 327 6.35 19.09 2.16
N LEU A 328 6.19 17.80 1.89
CA LEU A 328 7.08 16.73 2.33
C LEU A 328 8.02 16.35 1.18
N TYR A 329 9.33 16.46 1.38
CA TYR A 329 10.35 16.04 0.43
C TYR A 329 10.96 14.72 0.88
N TRP A 330 11.07 13.78 -0.06
CA TRP A 330 11.63 12.46 0.20
C TRP A 330 12.53 11.99 -0.93
N HIS A 331 13.73 11.55 -0.56
CA HIS A 331 14.64 10.78 -1.38
C HIS A 331 15.04 9.52 -0.59
N PRO A 332 14.73 8.30 -1.05
CA PRO A 332 14.98 7.08 -0.28
C PRO A 332 16.47 6.80 -0.04
N GLN A 333 17.34 7.12 -0.99
CA GLN A 333 18.77 6.85 -0.89
C GLN A 333 19.63 8.01 -1.39
N SER A 334 19.54 9.16 -0.72
CA SER A 334 20.26 10.36 -1.16
C SER A 334 21.76 10.21 -0.89
N ARG A 335 22.59 10.49 -1.91
CA ARG A 335 24.05 10.57 -1.78
C ARG A 335 24.59 11.96 -2.07
N GLU A 336 23.83 12.72 -2.85
CA GLU A 336 24.13 14.07 -3.30
C GLU A 336 22.86 14.93 -3.10
N PRO A 337 22.98 16.25 -2.99
CA PRO A 337 21.83 17.12 -2.86
C PRO A 337 20.80 16.90 -4.00
N THR A 338 19.55 16.67 -3.62
CA THR A 338 18.45 16.45 -4.57
C THR A 338 17.76 17.78 -4.87
N ARG A 339 17.59 18.11 -6.15
CA ARG A 339 16.86 19.32 -6.58
C ARG A 339 15.41 18.98 -6.89
N TYR A 340 14.49 19.82 -6.44
CA TYR A 340 13.06 19.71 -6.70
C TYR A 340 12.59 20.83 -7.64
N ALA A 341 11.49 20.59 -8.35
CA ALA A 341 10.97 21.49 -9.37
C ALA A 341 10.51 22.86 -8.83
N ASP A 342 10.24 22.96 -7.53
CA ASP A 342 9.91 24.22 -6.84
C ASP A 342 11.16 25.04 -6.45
N GLY A 343 12.36 24.56 -6.80
CA GLY A 343 13.63 25.19 -6.48
C GLY A 343 14.25 24.72 -5.15
N THR A 344 13.56 23.86 -4.39
CA THR A 344 14.10 23.28 -3.15
C THR A 344 15.30 22.40 -3.45
N GLU A 345 16.34 22.50 -2.62
CA GLU A 345 17.49 21.61 -2.65
C GLU A 345 17.61 20.91 -1.29
N LEU A 346 17.55 19.59 -1.30
CA LEU A 346 17.60 18.77 -0.08
C LEU A 346 18.95 18.06 0.03
N SER A 347 19.75 18.47 1.01
CA SER A 347 20.93 17.74 1.46
C SER A 347 20.53 16.74 2.55
N GLY A 348 19.94 15.62 2.13
CA GLY A 348 19.42 14.58 3.02
C GLY A 348 18.32 13.75 2.35
N ASP A 349 17.66 12.91 3.14
CA ASP A 349 16.66 11.96 2.63
C ASP A 349 15.22 12.41 2.87
N ILE A 350 14.97 13.21 3.92
CA ILE A 350 13.63 13.66 4.28
C ILE A 350 13.65 15.04 4.92
N ALA A 351 12.76 15.91 4.45
CA ALA A 351 12.44 17.18 5.09
C ALA A 351 10.97 17.54 4.84
N ALA A 352 10.38 18.36 5.68
CA ALA A 352 9.09 18.97 5.42
C ALA A 352 9.10 20.47 5.71
N CYS A 353 8.34 21.22 4.92
CA CYS A 353 8.03 22.62 5.13
C CYS A 353 6.55 22.73 5.48
N ILE A 354 6.22 23.27 6.65
CA ILE A 354 4.84 23.43 7.15
C ILE A 354 4.62 24.91 7.40
N ASP A 355 3.72 25.53 6.64
CA ASP A 355 3.41 26.97 6.73
C ASP A 355 4.66 27.87 6.70
N GLY A 356 5.71 27.45 5.96
CA GLY A 356 6.99 28.14 5.83
C GLY A 356 8.07 27.72 6.83
N GLU A 357 7.74 26.90 7.83
CA GLU A 357 8.68 26.37 8.82
C GLU A 357 9.26 25.02 8.39
N TRP A 358 10.59 24.88 8.43
CA TRP A 358 11.29 23.68 8.00
C TRP A 358 11.58 22.73 9.16
N CYS A 359 11.35 21.44 8.93
CA CYS A 359 11.81 20.35 9.79
C CYS A 359 12.45 19.25 8.94
N SER A 360 13.45 18.57 9.49
CA SER A 360 14.12 17.44 8.84
C SER A 360 14.40 16.33 9.85
N ALA A 361 14.52 15.09 9.37
CA ALA A 361 14.89 14.01 10.26
C ALA A 361 16.36 14.18 10.62
N VAL A 362 16.68 14.07 11.92
CA VAL A 362 18.07 14.00 12.36
C VAL A 362 18.59 12.61 11.97
N ALA A 363 19.76 12.58 11.33
CA ALA A 363 20.41 11.36 10.85
C ALA A 363 20.81 10.41 11.99
#